data_AF-A0A932GNT6-F1
#
_entry.id   AF-A0A932GNT6-F1
#
_cell.length_a   1.000
_cell.length_b   1.000
_cell.length_c   1.000
_cell.angle_alpha   90.00
_cell.angle_beta   90.00
_cell.angle_gamma   90.00
#
_symmetry.space_group_name_H-M   'P 1'
#
loop_
_entity.id
_entity.type
_entity.pdbx_description
1 polymer ?
#
loop_
_entity_poly.entity_id
_entity_poly.type
_entity_poly.pdbx_seq_one_letter_code
_entity_poly.pdbx_strand_id
1 'polypeptide(L)' 'MKAVNRMEFALSEKKTVALCQCKHTGSGPFCDGTHRGL' A
#
# COMPACT_ATOMS: atom_id res chain seq x y z
N MET A 1 -10.99 -0.48 16.67
CA MET A 1 -10.59 -0.94 15.33
C MET A 1 -10.46 0.27 14.41
N LYS A 2 -9.35 0.45 13.69
CA LYS A 2 -9.25 1.53 12.68
C LYS A 2 -10.10 1.16 11.47
N ALA A 3 -10.92 2.08 10.99
CA ALA A 3 -11.70 1.89 9.77
C ALA A 3 -10.73 1.69 8.59
N VAL A 4 -10.83 0.52 7.93
CA VAL A 4 -10.06 0.23 6.72
C VAL A 4 -10.97 0.49 5.53
N ASN A 5 -10.73 1.60 4.84
CA ASN A 5 -11.46 1.92 3.62
C ASN A 5 -10.82 1.21 2.43
N ARG A 6 -11.66 0.76 1.49
CA ARG A 6 -11.20 0.25 0.20
C ARG A 6 -10.52 1.40 -0.56
N MET A 7 -9.24 1.23 -0.89
CA MET A 7 -8.49 2.19 -1.71
C MET A 7 -8.46 1.69 -3.15
N GLU A 8 -9.05 2.48 -4.04
CA GLU A 8 -9.00 2.25 -5.48
C GLU A 8 -7.70 2.82 -6.04
N PHE A 9 -7.09 2.15 -7.02
CA PHE A 9 -5.93 2.67 -7.74
C PHE A 9 -5.92 2.17 -9.19
N ALA A 10 -5.26 2.95 -10.06
CA ALA A 10 -5.05 2.61 -11.46
C ALA A 10 -3.57 2.75 -11.81
N LEU A 11 -3.09 1.91 -12.73
CA LEU A 11 -1.75 2.01 -13.30
C LEU A 11 -1.88 2.58 -14.72
N SER A 12 -1.12 3.63 -15.01
CA SER A 12 -1.04 4.24 -16.35
C SER A 12 -0.26 3.39 -17.36
N GLU A 13 0.56 2.47 -16.85
CA GLU A 13 1.50 1.68 -17.63
C GLU A 13 1.69 0.30 -17.01
N LYS A 14 2.13 -0.67 -17.82
CA LYS A 14 2.43 -2.02 -17.35
C LYS A 14 3.75 -2.02 -16.58
N LYS A 15 3.65 -2.16 -15.26
CA LYS A 15 4.81 -2.27 -14.37
C LYS A 15 4.51 -3.20 -13.21
N THR A 16 5.57 -3.81 -12.68
CA THR A 16 5.51 -4.55 -11.42
C THR A 16 5.50 -3.54 -10.27
N VAL A 17 4.54 -3.66 -9.37
CA VAL A 17 4.41 -2.81 -8.18
C VAL A 17 4.29 -3.67 -6.93
N ALA A 18 4.76 -3.15 -5.80
CA ALA A 18 4.56 -3.77 -4.50
C ALA A 18 3.37 -3.12 -3.78
N LEU A 19 2.36 -3.92 -3.45
CA LEU A 19 1.20 -3.46 -2.67
C LEU A 19 1.44 -3.65 -1.18
N CYS A 20 0.94 -2.70 -0.38
CA CYS A 20 1.07 -2.80 1.06
C CYS A 20 0.14 -3.86 1.66
N GLN A 21 0.74 -4.81 2.37
CA GLN A 21 0.02 -5.85 3.11
C GLN A 21 0.02 -5.62 4.63
N CYS A 22 1.03 -4.94 5.19
CA CYS A 22 1.12 -4.69 6.64
C CYS A 22 0.10 -3.67 7.14
N LYS A 23 -0.48 -2.83 6.26
CA LYS A 23 -1.46 -1.77 6.60
C LYS A 23 -0.89 -0.60 7.41
N HIS A 24 0.43 -0.45 7.43
CA HIS A 24 1.14 0.67 8.07
C HIS A 24 1.84 1.63 7.09
N THR A 25 1.69 1.44 5.77
CA THR A 25 2.29 2.33 4.76
C THR A 25 1.81 3.78 4.93
N GLY A 26 2.71 4.74 4.77
CA GLY A 26 2.38 6.15 4.61
C GLY A 26 2.03 6.53 3.17
N SER A 27 2.37 5.68 2.20
CA SER A 27 2.15 5.90 0.76
C SER A 27 1.19 4.88 0.15
N GLY A 28 0.01 4.71 0.76
CA GLY A 28 -1.02 3.79 0.27
C GLY A 28 -1.44 4.09 -1.17
N PRO A 29 -1.72 3.07 -2.00
CA PRO A 29 -1.81 1.62 -1.67
C PRO A 29 -0.48 0.86 -1.71
N PHE A 30 0.63 1.54 -2.01
CA PHE A 30 1.91 0.91 -2.29
C PHE A 30 2.74 0.63 -1.04
N CYS A 31 3.66 -0.33 -1.14
CA CYS A 31 4.63 -0.61 -0.10
C CYS A 31 5.75 0.44 -0.09
N ASP A 32 6.01 1.03 1.07
CA ASP A 32 7.10 1.98 1.33
C ASP A 32 8.21 1.39 2.23
N GLY A 33 8.11 0.11 2.58
CA GLY A 33 9.05 -0.55 3.48
C GLY A 33 8.81 -0.30 4.97
N THR A 34 7.76 0.42 5.39
CA THR A 34 7.45 0.64 6.81
C THR A 34 7.39 -0.65 7.63
N HIS A 35 6.96 -1.76 7.00
CA HIS A 35 6.88 -3.08 7.65
C HIS A 35 8.20 -3.64 8.18
N ARG A 36 9.36 -3.08 7.78
CA ARG A 36 10.67 -3.55 8.23
C ARG A 36 10.99 -3.13 9.67
N GLY A 37 10.26 -2.18 10.23
CA GLY A 37 10.44 -1.67 11.59
C GLY A 37 9.20 -1.84 12.48
N LEU A 38 8.27 -2.71 12.10
CA LEU A 38 7.10 -3.08 12.92
C LEU A 38 7.39 -4.28 13.81
#